data_AF-A0A8S3W2K4-F1
#
_entry.id   AF-A0A8S3W2K4-F1
#
_cell.length_a   1.000
_cell.length_b   1.000
_cell.length_c   1.000
_cell.angle_alpha   90.00
_cell.angle_beta   90.00
_cell.angle_gamma   90.00
#
_symmetry.space_group_name_H-M   'P 1'
#
loop_
_entity.id
_entity.type
_entity.pdbx_description
1 polymer ?
#
loop_
_entity_poly.entity_id
_entity_poly.type
_entity_poly.pdbx_seq_one_letter_code
_entity_poly.pdbx_strand_id
1 'polypeptide(L)'
;MKWTDEYNEAIIRIYYKITQCEKNKIAYRKLLHQEFINQFPHLSHLTEQRISDQRRLILHKKYLSVDRLELIKNDLQEQHNDIQANDNSILQIGITDNEDPDTESLDLNAENHTTNENENLHREKIIAIDEMFAKALEYFANTNPTERQFIPKQRSSKKLSKIVAYTAKLNLKHFRI
;
A
#
# COMPACT_ATOMS: atom_id res chain seq x y z
N MET A 1 7.88 10.66 -24.50
CA MET A 1 8.48 11.67 -23.60
C MET A 1 9.77 11.12 -23.02
N LYS A 2 10.81 11.96 -22.88
CA LYS A 2 12.03 11.62 -22.14
C LYS A 2 11.92 12.18 -20.73
N TRP A 3 12.24 11.38 -19.72
CA TRP A 3 12.32 11.84 -18.34
C TRP A 3 13.65 12.57 -18.15
N THR A 4 13.59 13.85 -17.80
CA THR A 4 14.77 14.64 -17.45
C THR A 4 15.06 14.48 -15.96
N ASP A 5 16.28 14.81 -15.55
CA ASP A 5 16.70 14.74 -14.15
C ASP A 5 15.87 15.69 -13.27
N GLU A 6 15.47 16.84 -13.82
CA GLU A 6 14.56 17.78 -13.17
C GLU A 6 13.20 17.15 -12.82
N TYR A 7 12.59 16.41 -13.75
CA TYR A 7 11.32 15.73 -13.49
C TYR A 7 11.50 14.58 -12.48
N ASN A 8 12.62 13.87 -12.55
CA ASN A 8 12.92 12.80 -11.61
C ASN A 8 13.10 13.34 -10.18
N GLU A 9 13.80 14.47 -10.04
CA GLU A 9 14.01 15.16 -8.77
C GLU A 9 12.69 15.66 -8.20
N ALA A 10 11.84 16.29 -9.02
CA ALA A 10 10.53 16.76 -8.60
C ALA A 10 9.62 15.62 -8.11
N ILE A 11 9.57 14.49 -8.83
CA ILE A 11 8.80 13.30 -8.43
C ILE A 11 9.24 12.80 -7.05
N ILE A 12 10.54 12.78 -6.77
CA ILE A 12 11.07 12.32 -5.48
C ILE A 12 10.79 13.34 -4.37
N ARG A 13 10.96 14.64 -4.63
CA ARG A 13 10.65 15.71 -3.66
C ARG A 13 9.19 15.66 -3.22
N ILE A 14 8.27 15.60 -4.19
CA ILE A 14 6.83 15.50 -3.92
C ILE A 14 6.52 14.20 -3.18
N TYR A 15 7.14 13.09 -3.58
CA TYR A 15 6.96 11.80 -2.91
C TYR A 15 7.35 11.86 -1.43
N TYR A 16 8.52 12.43 -1.10
CA TYR A 16 8.94 12.56 0.29
C TYR A 16 8.13 13.58 1.09
N LYS A 17 7.68 14.67 0.45
CA LYS A 17 6.75 15.64 1.05
C LYS A 17 5.44 14.97 1.47
N ILE A 18 4.80 14.22 0.58
CA ILE A 18 3.50 13.58 0.84
C ILE A 18 3.63 12.41 1.81
N THR A 19 4.69 11.61 1.69
CA THR A 19 4.85 10.42 2.53
C THR A 19 5.53 10.70 3.87
N GLN A 20 5.79 11.98 4.19
CA GLN A 20 6.56 12.39 5.38
C GLN A 20 7.86 11.59 5.50
N CYS A 21 8.65 11.58 4.42
CA CYS A 21 9.86 10.77 4.31
C CYS A 21 9.60 9.28 4.55
N GLU A 22 8.63 8.70 3.82
CA GLU A 22 8.30 7.27 3.87
C GLU A 22 7.61 6.75 5.14
N LYS A 23 7.19 7.62 6.06
CA LYS A 23 6.39 7.24 7.24
C LYS A 23 4.97 6.79 6.87
N ASN A 24 4.34 7.47 5.90
CA ASN A 24 3.02 7.11 5.41
C ASN A 24 3.06 6.75 3.91
N LYS A 25 3.05 5.45 3.59
CA LYS A 25 3.12 4.93 2.21
C LYS A 25 1.76 4.55 1.63
N ILE A 26 0.66 4.82 2.33
CA ILE A 26 -0.67 4.38 1.92
C ILE A 26 -1.27 5.42 0.97
N ALA A 27 -1.82 4.98 -0.16
CA ALA A 27 -2.57 5.80 -1.13
C ALA A 27 -1.87 7.05 -1.71
N TYR A 28 -0.54 7.21 -1.57
CA TYR A 28 0.19 8.41 -2.01
C TYR A 28 0.13 8.70 -3.53
N ARG A 29 -0.25 7.73 -4.37
CA ARG A 29 -0.18 7.85 -5.84
C ARG A 29 -1.06 8.97 -6.40
N LYS A 30 -2.27 9.14 -5.85
CA LYS A 30 -3.21 10.18 -6.26
C LYS A 30 -2.67 11.56 -5.93
N LEU A 31 -2.24 11.75 -4.68
CA LEU A 31 -1.66 12.99 -4.19
C LEU A 31 -0.37 13.35 -4.95
N LEU A 32 0.48 12.36 -5.22
CA LEU A 32 1.72 12.52 -5.98
C LEU A 32 1.43 13.01 -7.41
N HIS A 33 0.41 12.45 -8.06
CA HIS A 33 0.00 12.88 -9.39
C HIS A 33 -0.55 14.31 -9.38
N GLN A 34 -1.47 14.62 -8.46
CA GLN A 34 -2.06 15.95 -8.34
C GLN A 34 -0.98 17.03 -8.16
N GLU A 35 -0.09 16.86 -7.19
CA GLU A 35 0.97 17.83 -6.91
C GLU A 35 1.97 17.93 -8.08
N PHE A 36 2.26 16.83 -8.77
CA PHE A 36 3.14 16.84 -9.93
C PHE A 36 2.53 17.56 -11.14
N ILE A 37 1.25 17.36 -11.42
CA ILE A 37 0.56 18.09 -12.50
C ILE A 37 0.41 19.57 -12.16
N ASN A 38 0.21 19.92 -10.88
CA ASN A 38 0.21 21.31 -10.44
C ASN A 38 1.55 22.00 -10.73
N GLN A 39 2.67 21.29 -10.51
CA GLN A 39 4.00 21.83 -10.76
C GLN A 39 4.38 21.84 -12.25
N PHE A 40 3.90 20.86 -13.04
CA PHE A 40 4.15 20.76 -14.48
C PHE A 40 2.85 20.55 -15.27
N PRO A 41 2.06 21.61 -15.49
CA PRO A 41 0.76 21.50 -16.16
C PRO A 41 0.83 20.97 -17.60
N HIS A 42 1.95 21.18 -18.30
CA HIS A 42 2.20 20.66 -19.65
C HIS A 42 2.29 19.13 -19.70
N LEU A 43 2.46 18.48 -18.54
CA LEU A 43 2.53 17.02 -18.40
C LEU A 43 1.22 16.39 -17.90
N SER A 44 0.11 17.14 -17.91
CA SER A 44 -1.24 16.67 -17.51
C SER A 44 -1.73 15.40 -18.22
N HIS A 45 -1.19 15.10 -19.40
CA HIS A 45 -1.46 13.87 -20.14
C HIS A 45 -0.90 12.59 -19.47
N LEU A 46 -0.04 12.72 -18.46
CA LEU A 46 0.54 11.57 -17.75
C LEU A 46 -0.44 10.99 -16.73
N THR A 47 -0.53 9.66 -16.69
CA THR A 47 -1.37 8.95 -15.73
C THR A 47 -0.67 8.77 -14.37
N GLU A 48 -1.46 8.61 -13.30
CA GLU A 48 -0.95 8.28 -11.96
C GLU A 48 0.01 7.08 -11.98
N GLN A 49 -0.34 6.05 -12.76
CA GLN A 49 0.44 4.85 -12.93
C GLN A 49 1.82 5.16 -13.52
N ARG A 50 1.88 5.99 -14.57
CA ARG A 50 3.15 6.37 -15.23
C ARG A 50 4.10 7.09 -14.27
N ILE A 51 3.59 7.99 -13.44
CA ILE A 51 4.40 8.70 -12.44
C ILE A 51 4.87 7.75 -11.33
N SER A 52 3.98 6.86 -10.86
CA SER A 52 4.34 5.88 -9.82
C SER A 52 5.41 4.88 -10.31
N ASP A 53 5.30 4.42 -11.55
CA ASP A 53 6.29 3.54 -12.17
C ASP A 53 7.63 4.27 -12.35
N GLN A 54 7.60 5.54 -12.75
CA GLN A 54 8.81 6.35 -12.86
C GLN A 54 9.50 6.54 -11.50
N ARG A 55 8.75 6.85 -10.43
CA ARG A 55 9.28 6.88 -9.05
C ARG A 55 9.97 5.57 -8.68
N ARG A 56 9.36 4.42 -9.01
CA ARG A 56 9.95 3.11 -8.75
C ARG A 56 11.25 2.90 -9.52
N LEU A 57 11.30 3.34 -10.78
CA LEU A 57 12.50 3.27 -11.61
C LEU A 57 13.61 4.16 -11.06
N ILE A 58 13.31 5.38 -10.61
CA ILE A 58 14.29 6.31 -10.03
C ILE A 58 15.02 5.67 -8.84
N LEU A 59 14.27 5.05 -7.93
CA LEU A 59 14.83 4.41 -6.74
C LEU A 59 15.57 3.09 -7.04
N HIS A 60 15.08 2.30 -7.99
CA HIS A 60 15.66 0.98 -8.26
C HIS A 60 16.85 1.04 -9.22
N LYS A 61 16.85 1.97 -10.19
CA LYS A 61 17.91 2.10 -11.19
C LYS A 61 18.94 3.18 -10.85
N LYS A 62 18.86 3.79 -9.66
CA LYS A 62 19.76 4.87 -9.20
C LYS A 62 19.86 6.03 -10.18
N TYR A 63 18.74 6.45 -10.76
CA TYR A 63 18.72 7.65 -11.62
C TYR A 63 19.01 8.94 -10.84
N LEU A 64 18.91 8.90 -9.51
CA LEU A 64 19.49 9.90 -8.61
C LEU A 64 20.57 9.22 -7.74
N SER A 65 21.68 9.92 -7.49
CA SER A 65 22.68 9.47 -6.51
C SER A 65 22.04 9.40 -5.12
N VAL A 66 22.50 8.47 -4.29
CA VAL A 66 22.05 8.31 -2.90
C VAL A 66 22.28 9.62 -2.13
N ASP A 67 23.39 10.29 -2.37
CA ASP A 67 23.72 11.59 -1.74
C ASP A 67 22.70 12.67 -2.09
N ARG A 68 22.16 12.65 -3.32
CA ARG A 68 21.14 13.62 -3.76
C ARG A 68 19.79 13.33 -3.13
N LEU A 69 19.47 12.05 -2.92
CA LEU A 69 18.25 11.64 -2.20
C LEU A 69 18.31 12.02 -0.72
N GLU A 70 19.48 11.85 -0.09
CA GLU A 70 19.70 12.25 1.31
C GLU A 70 19.65 13.76 1.48
N LEU A 71 20.24 14.53 0.55
CA LEU A 71 20.16 15.99 0.58
C LEU A 71 18.70 16.47 0.47
N ILE A 72 17.92 15.92 -0.45
CA ILE A 72 16.47 16.23 -0.57
C ILE A 72 15.71 15.87 0.71
N LYS A 73 16.08 14.75 1.36
CA LYS A 73 15.45 14.32 2.60
C LYS A 73 15.77 15.28 3.74
N ASN A 74 17.03 15.69 3.88
CA ASN A 74 17.47 16.64 4.89
C ASN A 74 16.82 18.01 4.69
N ASP A 75 16.80 18.54 3.45
CA ASP A 75 16.13 19.80 3.12
C ASP A 75 14.64 19.81 3.53
N LEU A 76 13.93 18.68 3.31
CA LEU A 76 12.53 18.54 3.69
C LEU A 76 12.34 18.36 5.21
N GLN A 77 13.30 17.74 5.90
CA GLN A 77 13.28 17.65 7.36
C GLN A 77 13.53 19.01 8.01
N GLU A 78 14.45 19.80 7.46
CA GLU A 78 14.72 21.17 7.91
C GLU A 78 13.49 22.07 7.72
N GLN A 79 12.85 22.04 6.55
CA GLN A 79 11.61 22.81 6.31
C GLN A 79 10.48 22.42 7.25
N HIS A 80 10.36 21.14 7.62
CA HIS A 80 9.32 20.69 8.55
C HIS A 80 9.60 21.12 10.00
N ASN A 81 10.88 21.24 10.38
CA ASN A 81 11.29 21.78 11.68
C ASN A 81 11.11 23.31 11.76
N ASP A 82 11.35 24.03 10.66
CA ASP A 82 11.15 25.49 10.59
C ASP A 82 9.67 25.89 10.61
N ILE A 83 8.78 25.05 10.10
CA ILE A 83 7.32 25.25 10.21
C ILE A 83 6.87 25.05 11.66
N GLN A 84 7.38 24.03 12.37
CA GLN A 84 7.07 23.82 13.79
C GLN A 84 7.65 24.90 14.72
N ALA A 85 8.74 25.55 14.33
CA ALA A 85 9.30 26.68 15.07
C ALA A 85 8.50 28.00 14.88
N ASN A 86 7.83 28.17 13.73
CA ASN A 86 7.03 29.38 13.44
C ASN A 86 5.55 29.28 13.86
N ASP A 87 5.00 28.08 14.06
CA ASP A 87 3.61 27.89 14.47
C ASP A 87 3.34 28.23 15.96
N ASN A 88 4.37 28.54 16.76
CA ASN A 88 4.21 28.99 18.15
C ASN A 88 3.88 30.50 18.29
N SER A 89 3.65 31.22 17.18
CA SER A 89 3.37 32.67 17.19
C SER A 89 1.89 33.05 16.98
N ILE A 90 0.97 32.09 16.78
CA ILE A 90 -0.45 32.41 16.58
C ILE A 90 -1.33 31.62 17.56
N LEU A 91 -1.33 32.12 18.80
CA LEU A 91 -2.51 32.21 19.67
C LEU A 91 -3.67 32.87 18.86
N GLN A 92 -4.98 32.64 19.01
CA GLN A 92 -5.80 31.92 19.98
C GLN A 92 -7.28 32.21 19.62
N ILE A 93 -8.17 31.20 19.65
CA ILE A 93 -9.62 31.17 19.97
C ILE A 93 -10.14 29.82 19.42
N GLY A 94 -10.68 28.87 20.17
CA GLY A 94 -10.90 28.75 21.59
C GLY A 94 -11.05 27.26 21.96
N ILE A 95 -10.68 26.98 23.20
CA ILE A 95 -10.66 25.69 23.88
C ILE A 95 -12.06 25.40 24.44
N THR A 96 -12.48 24.14 24.40
CA THR A 96 -12.99 23.35 25.56
C THR A 96 -13.10 21.89 25.09
N ASP A 97 -12.24 20.97 25.50
CA ASP A 97 -12.03 20.35 26.82
C ASP A 97 -12.55 18.90 26.75
N ASN A 98 -11.64 17.92 26.72
CA ASN A 98 -11.39 17.02 27.86
C ASN A 98 -10.56 15.79 27.47
N GLU A 99 -9.42 15.68 28.17
CA GLU A 99 -8.80 14.50 28.78
C GLU A 99 -8.32 13.30 27.92
N ASP A 100 -6.99 13.22 27.80
CA ASP A 100 -6.15 12.00 27.85
C ASP A 100 -6.45 11.16 29.12
N PRO A 101 -5.93 9.92 29.31
CA PRO A 101 -5.12 9.08 28.44
C PRO A 101 -5.66 7.62 28.35
N ASP A 102 -5.14 6.79 27.45
CA ASP A 102 -4.71 5.40 27.75
C ASP A 102 -4.68 4.45 26.53
N THR A 103 -3.54 3.74 26.45
CA THR A 103 -3.39 2.37 25.95
C THR A 103 -3.58 2.13 24.44
N GLU A 104 -2.46 2.13 23.71
CA GLU A 104 -2.31 1.44 22.42
C GLU A 104 -2.59 -0.06 22.59
N SER A 105 -3.86 -0.42 22.47
CA SER A 105 -4.29 -1.77 22.17
C SER A 105 -4.20 -1.98 20.65
N LEU A 106 -3.61 -3.11 20.27
CA LEU A 106 -3.53 -3.58 18.89
C LEU A 106 -4.95 -3.82 18.35
N ASP A 107 -5.53 -2.81 17.70
CA ASP A 107 -6.85 -2.97 17.11
C ASP A 107 -6.75 -3.57 15.69
N LEU A 108 -6.80 -4.92 15.67
CA LEU A 108 -7.20 -5.72 14.53
C LEU A 108 -8.74 -5.74 14.47
N ASN A 109 -9.35 -4.59 14.21
CA ASN A 109 -10.74 -4.48 13.76
C ASN A 109 -10.66 -3.73 12.41
N ALA A 110 -10.77 -4.35 11.23
CA ALA A 110 -11.95 -5.09 10.79
C ALA A 110 -13.22 -4.42 11.30
N GLU A 111 -13.40 -3.14 10.95
CA GLU A 111 -14.71 -2.49 11.04
C GLU A 111 -15.71 -3.29 10.20
N ASN A 112 -16.50 -4.07 10.94
CA ASN A 112 -17.75 -4.65 10.54
C ASN A 112 -18.74 -3.51 10.26
N HIS A 113 -18.63 -2.91 9.08
CA HIS A 113 -19.82 -2.40 8.38
C HIS A 113 -20.30 -3.50 7.44
N THR A 114 -20.91 -4.53 8.01
CA THR A 114 -21.75 -5.49 7.29
C THR A 114 -22.99 -4.74 6.80
N THR A 115 -22.90 -4.13 5.63
CA THR A 115 -24.04 -4.14 4.72
C THR A 115 -24.31 -5.60 4.37
N ASN A 116 -25.57 -6.02 4.48
CA ASN A 116 -26.07 -7.38 4.24
C ASN A 116 -25.63 -7.95 2.86
N GLU A 117 -25.28 -7.05 1.93
CA GLU A 117 -24.78 -7.36 0.58
C GLU A 117 -23.39 -8.02 0.58
N ASN A 118 -22.48 -7.65 1.49
CA ASN A 118 -21.11 -8.18 1.52
C ASN A 118 -21.03 -9.62 2.04
N GLU A 119 -21.92 -10.00 2.96
CA GLU A 119 -22.01 -11.37 3.44
C GLU A 119 -22.62 -12.30 2.39
N ASN A 120 -23.66 -11.85 1.69
CA ASN A 120 -24.26 -12.62 0.60
C ASN A 120 -23.26 -12.86 -0.53
N LEU A 121 -22.51 -11.83 -0.93
CA LEU A 121 -21.45 -11.98 -1.94
C LEU A 121 -20.34 -12.95 -1.48
N HIS A 122 -20.02 -12.98 -0.18
CA HIS A 122 -19.04 -13.92 0.36
C HIS A 122 -19.57 -15.36 0.34
N ARG A 123 -20.83 -15.57 0.75
CA ARG A 123 -21.49 -16.89 0.71
C ARG A 123 -21.61 -17.42 -0.72
N GLU A 124 -22.03 -16.59 -1.66
CA GLU A 124 -22.11 -16.95 -3.09
C GLU A 124 -20.75 -17.38 -3.64
N LYS A 125 -19.66 -16.69 -3.26
CA LYS A 125 -18.30 -17.09 -3.65
C LYS A 125 -17.89 -18.43 -3.06
N ILE A 126 -18.23 -18.69 -1.80
CA ILE A 126 -17.94 -20.00 -1.16
C ILE A 126 -18.69 -21.12 -1.88
N ILE A 127 -19.99 -20.94 -2.13
CA ILE A 127 -20.82 -21.91 -2.84
C ILE A 127 -20.26 -22.17 -4.24
N ALA A 128 -19.90 -21.11 -4.98
CA ALA A 128 -19.34 -21.24 -6.31
C ALA A 128 -17.99 -22.00 -6.32
N ILE A 129 -17.17 -21.83 -5.28
CA ILE A 129 -15.90 -22.56 -5.12
C ILE A 129 -16.18 -24.06 -4.91
N ASP A 130 -17.13 -24.41 -4.04
CA ASP A 130 -17.46 -25.80 -3.73
C ASP A 130 -18.05 -26.52 -4.94
N GLU A 131 -18.95 -25.86 -5.68
CA GLU A 131 -19.52 -26.40 -6.92
C GLU A 131 -18.45 -26.62 -7.99
N MET A 132 -17.55 -25.66 -8.17
CA MET A 132 -16.45 -25.77 -9.12
C MET A 132 -15.50 -26.91 -8.73
N PHE A 133 -15.25 -27.08 -7.44
CA PHE A 133 -14.44 -28.17 -6.91
C PHE A 133 -15.10 -29.53 -7.17
N ALA A 134 -16.40 -29.68 -6.90
CA ALA A 134 -17.14 -30.92 -7.14
C ALA A 134 -17.11 -31.31 -8.63
N LYS A 135 -17.36 -30.35 -9.54
CA LYS A 135 -17.29 -30.57 -10.99
C LYS A 135 -15.89 -30.99 -11.44
N ALA A 136 -14.85 -30.32 -10.92
CA ALA A 136 -13.47 -30.67 -11.24
C ALA A 136 -13.13 -32.08 -10.73
N LEU A 137 -13.57 -32.44 -9.54
CA LEU A 137 -13.33 -33.76 -8.94
C LEU A 137 -13.95 -34.85 -9.80
N GLU A 138 -15.22 -34.70 -10.21
CA GLU A 138 -15.90 -35.63 -11.11
C GLU A 138 -15.20 -35.74 -12.46
N TYR A 139 -14.88 -34.60 -13.09
CA TYR A 139 -14.20 -34.55 -14.38
C TYR A 139 -12.84 -35.26 -14.36
N PHE A 140 -12.06 -35.07 -13.30
CA PHE A 140 -10.72 -35.64 -13.21
C PHE A 140 -10.66 -37.02 -12.57
N ALA A 141 -11.69 -37.50 -11.88
CA ALA A 141 -11.68 -38.76 -11.12
C ALA A 141 -11.15 -39.96 -11.93
N ASN A 142 -11.56 -40.08 -13.19
CA ASN A 142 -11.25 -41.20 -14.07
C ASN A 142 -10.28 -40.86 -15.22
N THR A 143 -9.62 -39.70 -15.15
CA THR A 143 -8.68 -39.27 -16.20
C THR A 143 -7.25 -39.70 -15.86
N ASN A 144 -6.48 -40.07 -16.88
CA ASN A 144 -5.07 -40.40 -16.75
C ASN A 144 -4.27 -39.18 -16.22
N PRO A 145 -3.58 -39.27 -15.06
CA PRO A 145 -2.85 -38.16 -14.46
C PRO A 145 -1.82 -37.47 -15.38
N THR A 146 -1.22 -38.20 -16.32
CA THR A 146 -0.20 -37.65 -17.24
C THR A 146 -0.81 -36.86 -18.39
N GLU A 147 -2.10 -37.03 -18.66
CA GLU A 147 -2.84 -36.32 -19.72
C GLU A 147 -3.57 -35.08 -19.17
N ARG A 148 -3.57 -34.88 -17.84
CA ARG A 148 -4.18 -33.71 -17.21
C ARG A 148 -3.40 -32.44 -17.53
N GLN A 149 -4.13 -31.33 -17.63
CA GLN A 149 -3.52 -30.02 -17.83
C GLN A 149 -2.57 -29.68 -16.67
N PHE A 150 -1.44 -29.06 -17.01
CA PHE A 150 -0.42 -28.71 -16.04
C PHE A 150 -0.91 -27.62 -15.08
N ILE A 151 -0.96 -27.93 -13.79
CA ILE A 151 -1.31 -26.95 -12.74
C ILE A 151 -0.12 -26.01 -12.55
N PRO A 152 -0.31 -24.68 -12.70
CA PRO A 152 0.78 -23.72 -12.50
C PRO A 152 1.39 -23.84 -11.10
N LYS A 153 2.73 -23.91 -11.04
CA LYS A 153 3.46 -23.93 -9.76
C LYS A 153 3.36 -22.57 -9.07
N GLN A 154 2.78 -22.55 -7.88
CA GLN A 154 2.78 -21.35 -7.03
C GLN A 154 4.21 -21.02 -6.59
N ARG A 155 4.65 -19.77 -6.81
CA ARG A 155 5.98 -19.32 -6.37
C ARG A 155 5.95 -18.92 -4.90
N SER A 156 6.99 -19.30 -4.15
CA SER A 156 7.18 -18.83 -2.79
C SER A 156 7.40 -17.31 -2.80
N SER A 157 6.71 -16.60 -1.91
CA SER A 157 6.90 -15.17 -1.71
C SER A 157 6.91 -14.87 -0.22
N LYS A 158 7.64 -13.82 0.18
CA LYS A 158 7.70 -13.40 1.59
C LYS A 158 6.30 -13.13 2.17
N LYS A 159 5.38 -12.60 1.35
CA LYS A 159 3.99 -12.35 1.75
C LYS A 159 3.24 -13.67 1.99
N LEU A 160 3.37 -14.64 1.08
CA LEU A 160 2.77 -15.96 1.24
C LEU A 160 3.28 -16.66 2.50
N SER A 161 4.59 -16.63 2.75
CA SER A 161 5.18 -17.23 3.95
C SER A 161 4.62 -16.63 5.25
N LYS A 162 4.42 -15.31 5.29
CA LYS A 162 3.80 -14.64 6.45
C LYS A 162 2.34 -15.08 6.65
N ILE A 163 1.57 -15.18 5.56
CA ILE A 163 0.16 -15.62 5.61
C ILE A 163 0.09 -17.06 6.11
N VAL A 164 0.88 -17.97 5.54
CA VAL A 164 0.91 -19.38 5.94
C VAL A 164 1.34 -19.54 7.41
N ALA A 165 2.34 -18.78 7.86
CA ALA A 165 2.76 -18.81 9.27
C ALA A 165 1.65 -18.30 10.21
N TYR A 166 0.90 -17.29 9.78
CA TYR A 166 -0.22 -16.75 10.54
C TYR A 166 -1.40 -17.74 10.62
N THR A 167 -1.80 -18.36 9.51
CA THR A 167 -2.88 -19.36 9.49
C THR A 167 -2.51 -20.59 10.31
N ALA A 168 -1.27 -21.08 10.20
CA ALA A 168 -0.77 -22.18 11.03
C ALA A 168 -0.83 -21.85 12.52
N LYS A 169 -0.46 -20.61 12.91
CA LYS A 169 -0.53 -20.14 14.30
C LYS A 169 -1.96 -20.06 14.84
N LEU A 170 -2.92 -19.65 14.02
CA LEU A 170 -4.34 -19.64 14.39
C LEU A 170 -4.89 -21.05 14.63
N ASN A 171 -4.57 -21.97 13.72
CA ASN A 171 -4.99 -23.37 13.84
C ASN A 171 -4.39 -24.01 15.12
N LEU A 172 -3.11 -23.78 15.41
CA LEU A 172 -2.46 -24.31 16.63
C LEU A 172 -3.04 -23.76 17.94
N LYS A 173 -3.61 -22.55 17.94
CA LYS A 173 -4.29 -22.00 19.13
C LYS A 173 -5.63 -22.67 19.43
N HIS A 174 -6.33 -23.18 18.41
CA HIS A 174 -7.61 -23.88 18.56
C HIS A 174 -7.47 -25.35 19.00
N PHE A 175 -6.26 -25.92 18.95
CA PHE A 175 -6.00 -27.33 19.31
C PHE A 175 -5.29 -27.53 20.66
N ARG A 176 -5.08 -26.47 21.47
CA ARG A 176 -4.67 -26.62 22.86
C ARG A 176 -5.91 -26.72 23.75
N ILE A 177 -6.37 -27.96 23.96
CA ILE A 177 -7.23 -28.37 25.08
C ILE A 177 -6.35 -29.16 26.04
#